data_AF-A0A376KIC3-F1
#
_entry.id   AF-A0A376KIC3-F1
#
_cell.length_a   1.000
_cell.length_b   1.000
_cell.length_c   1.000
_cell.angle_alpha   90.00
_cell.angle_beta   90.00
_cell.angle_gamma   90.00
#
_symmetry.space_group_name_H-M   'P 1'
#
loop_
_entity.id
_entity.type
_entity.pdbx_description
1 polymer ?
#
loop_
_entity_poly.entity_id
_entity_poly.type
_entity_poly.pdbx_seq_one_letter_code
_entity_poly.pdbx_strand_id
1 'polypeptide(L)'
;MTPALNSLSQRIAARLSSSQRDDHYLHNDFHALTAATLDMEKRFDRAERIPSPPQEMRLEALRRFRLAQELTEREWRMVFYGLADNDPLYPDQPILLEDDTFFPRVNSAIKKRIETKTLKRRDWAALCSSYFAYQHQLPETNPHWCVLRGHIAQGYLVVKAAIRREKSWMKTIEFYHDIFTPQAGGVISRQLLAGENNSLSSLEKNRANP
;
A
#
# COMPACT_ATOMS: atom_id res chain seq x y z
N MET A 1 -3.73 13.81 -18.63
CA MET A 1 -4.14 14.05 -17.22
C MET A 1 -5.33 13.15 -16.96
N THR A 2 -5.26 12.27 -15.95
CA THR A 2 -6.19 11.14 -15.84
C THR A 2 -7.54 11.56 -15.22
N PRO A 3 -8.67 11.09 -15.76
CA PRO A 3 -10.02 11.43 -15.29
C PRO A 3 -10.29 11.03 -13.83
N ALA A 4 -9.56 10.05 -13.31
CA ALA A 4 -9.64 9.61 -11.91
C ALA A 4 -9.20 10.69 -10.91
N LEU A 5 -8.17 11.48 -11.23
CA LEU A 5 -7.68 12.55 -10.36
C LEU A 5 -8.68 13.73 -10.30
N ASN A 6 -9.32 14.04 -11.43
CA ASN A 6 -10.34 15.10 -11.47
C ASN A 6 -11.62 14.70 -10.73
N SER A 7 -12.04 13.43 -10.85
CA SER A 7 -13.19 12.90 -10.10
C SER A 7 -12.93 12.90 -8.60
N LEU A 8 -11.72 12.55 -8.17
CA LEU A 8 -11.31 12.61 -6.76
C LEU A 8 -11.35 14.06 -6.24
N SER A 9 -10.78 15.00 -7.00
CA SER A 9 -10.72 16.41 -6.61
C SER A 9 -12.10 17.06 -6.53
N GLN A 10 -13.02 16.73 -7.45
CA GLN A 10 -14.40 17.23 -7.42
C GLN A 10 -15.21 16.65 -6.26
N ARG A 11 -15.00 15.37 -5.91
CA ARG A 11 -15.65 14.74 -4.74
C ARG A 11 -15.14 15.32 -3.42
N ILE A 12 -13.85 15.67 -3.33
CA ILE A 12 -13.26 16.36 -2.18
C ILE A 12 -13.89 17.76 -2.03
N ALA A 13 -13.98 18.54 -3.12
CA ALA A 13 -14.58 19.87 -3.09
C ALA A 13 -16.08 19.85 -2.72
N ALA A 14 -16.84 18.86 -3.21
CA ALA A 14 -18.27 18.74 -2.92
C ALA A 14 -18.55 18.36 -1.45
N ARG A 15 -17.71 17.53 -0.82
CA ARG A 15 -17.87 17.13 0.59
C ARG A 15 -17.37 18.16 1.60
N LEU A 16 -16.37 18.96 1.24
CA LEU A 16 -15.91 20.09 2.08
C LEU A 16 -17.01 21.13 2.30
N SER A 17 -17.92 21.27 1.34
CA SER A 17 -19.07 22.19 1.43
C SER A 17 -20.21 21.68 2.32
N SER A 18 -20.27 20.38 2.64
CA SER A 18 -21.40 19.75 3.34
C SER A 18 -21.14 19.40 4.81
N SER A 19 -19.89 19.37 5.27
CA SER A 19 -19.52 18.86 6.60
C SER A 19 -19.24 19.98 7.61
N GLN A 20 -20.30 20.66 8.05
CA GLN A 20 -20.33 21.26 9.38
C GLN A 20 -21.24 20.40 10.26
N ARG A 21 -20.62 19.50 11.04
CA ARG A 21 -21.07 18.89 12.30
C ARG A 21 -20.76 17.38 12.33
N ASP A 22 -19.84 17.05 13.24
CA ASP A 22 -19.62 15.79 13.94
C ASP A 22 -19.16 14.55 13.14
N ASP A 23 -17.83 14.29 13.19
CA ASP A 23 -17.17 12.95 13.20
C ASP A 23 -15.62 13.07 13.14
N HIS A 24 -15.02 13.91 13.99
CA HIS A 24 -13.65 14.41 13.79
C HIS A 24 -12.47 13.47 14.15
N TYR A 25 -12.69 12.32 14.79
CA TYR A 25 -11.57 11.47 15.25
C TYR A 25 -11.17 10.38 14.25
N LEU A 26 -12.11 9.67 13.62
CA LEU A 26 -11.80 8.64 12.63
C LEU A 26 -11.51 9.24 11.23
N HIS A 27 -12.06 10.41 10.95
CA HIS A 27 -11.90 11.07 9.65
C HIS A 27 -10.50 11.65 9.41
N ASN A 28 -9.79 12.02 10.48
CA ASN A 28 -8.45 12.60 10.39
C ASN A 28 -7.37 11.56 10.04
N ASP A 29 -7.51 10.31 10.50
CA ASP A 29 -6.52 9.26 10.28
C ASP A 29 -6.47 8.81 8.82
N PHE A 30 -7.60 8.80 8.11
CA PHE A 30 -7.63 8.47 6.68
C PHE A 30 -7.02 9.59 5.79
N HIS A 31 -7.29 10.86 6.12
CA HIS A 31 -6.64 11.97 5.43
C HIS A 31 -5.13 11.97 5.71
N ALA A 32 -4.72 11.61 6.93
CA ALA A 32 -3.32 11.43 7.29
C ALA A 32 -2.66 10.27 6.54
N LEU A 33 -3.33 9.11 6.40
CA LEU A 33 -2.86 7.96 5.63
C LEU A 33 -2.68 8.32 4.14
N THR A 34 -3.65 9.03 3.57
CA THR A 34 -3.60 9.48 2.17
C THR A 34 -2.46 10.47 1.95
N ALA A 35 -2.32 11.47 2.83
CA ALA A 35 -1.24 12.45 2.78
C ALA A 35 0.15 11.80 2.95
N ALA A 36 0.26 10.88 3.91
CA ALA A 36 1.45 10.08 4.17
C ALA A 36 1.86 9.25 2.95
N THR A 37 0.90 8.61 2.30
CA THR A 37 1.14 7.80 1.10
C THR A 37 1.65 8.67 -0.06
N LEU A 38 1.01 9.82 -0.30
CA LEU A 38 1.43 10.75 -1.34
C LEU A 38 2.82 11.35 -1.08
N ASP A 39 3.15 11.66 0.18
CA ASP A 39 4.48 12.13 0.56
C ASP A 39 5.53 11.02 0.43
N MET A 40 5.22 9.81 0.89
CA MET A 40 6.06 8.62 0.70
C MET A 40 6.37 8.41 -0.79
N GLU A 41 5.35 8.43 -1.65
CA GLU A 41 5.52 8.28 -3.10
C GLU A 41 6.43 9.36 -3.69
N LYS A 42 6.27 10.63 -3.30
CA LYS A 42 7.13 11.73 -3.75
C LYS A 42 8.60 11.51 -3.35
N ARG A 43 8.85 10.93 -2.17
CA ARG A 43 10.19 10.66 -1.64
C ARG A 43 10.81 9.36 -2.16
N PHE A 44 10.06 8.53 -2.86
CA PHE A 44 10.63 7.38 -3.57
C PHE A 44 11.35 7.83 -4.84
N ASP A 45 12.67 7.61 -4.87
CA ASP A 45 13.52 7.85 -6.05
C ASP A 45 12.91 7.18 -7.29
N ARG A 46 12.77 7.94 -8.39
CA ARG A 46 12.20 7.42 -9.65
C ARG A 46 12.93 6.17 -10.15
N ALA A 47 14.25 6.11 -9.95
CA ALA A 47 15.09 4.96 -10.32
C ALA A 47 14.83 3.71 -9.46
N GLU A 48 14.29 3.88 -8.26
CA GLU A 48 14.00 2.78 -7.33
C GLU A 48 12.54 2.33 -7.37
N ARG A 49 11.67 3.04 -8.11
CA ARG A 49 10.27 2.66 -8.32
C ARG A 49 10.17 1.39 -9.16
N ILE A 50 9.44 0.41 -8.66
CA ILE A 50 9.11 -0.80 -9.41
C ILE A 50 7.85 -0.49 -10.21
N PRO A 51 7.89 -0.50 -11.56
CA PRO A 51 6.71 -0.22 -12.36
C PRO A 51 5.65 -1.28 -12.10
N SER A 52 4.40 -0.84 -11.88
CA SER A 52 3.27 -1.74 -11.76
C SER A 52 3.04 -2.45 -13.10
N PRO A 53 2.80 -3.78 -13.10
CA PRO A 53 2.51 -4.52 -14.32
C PRO A 53 1.17 -4.08 -14.93
N PRO A 54 0.93 -4.30 -16.23
CA PRO A 54 -0.36 -4.01 -16.88
C PRO A 54 -1.53 -4.69 -16.17
N GLN A 55 -2.70 -4.04 -16.17
CA GLN A 55 -3.86 -4.52 -15.44
C GLN A 55 -4.37 -5.86 -16.00
N GLU A 56 -4.33 -6.04 -17.30
CA GLU A 56 -4.77 -7.25 -17.99
C GLU A 56 -4.01 -8.48 -17.50
N MET A 57 -2.70 -8.34 -17.26
CA MET A 57 -1.86 -9.41 -16.71
C MET A 57 -2.23 -9.77 -15.27
N ARG A 58 -2.67 -8.79 -14.48
CA ARG A 58 -3.11 -8.99 -13.10
C ARG A 58 -4.44 -9.73 -13.09
N LEU A 59 -5.41 -9.24 -13.86
CA LEU A 59 -6.73 -9.86 -14.01
C LEU A 59 -6.64 -11.30 -14.49
N GLU A 60 -5.78 -11.61 -15.46
CA GLU A 60 -5.58 -12.98 -15.93
C GLU A 60 -5.09 -13.92 -14.81
N ALA A 61 -4.12 -13.47 -14.01
CA ALA A 61 -3.64 -14.25 -12.88
C ALA A 61 -4.70 -14.42 -11.79
N LEU A 62 -5.56 -13.42 -11.55
CA LEU A 62 -6.69 -13.51 -10.62
C LEU A 62 -7.71 -14.56 -11.09
N ARG A 63 -8.04 -14.59 -12.37
CA ARG A 63 -8.95 -15.60 -12.94
C ARG A 63 -8.39 -17.01 -12.76
N ARG A 64 -7.12 -17.22 -13.11
CA ARG A 64 -6.43 -18.50 -12.90
C ARG A 64 -6.37 -18.91 -11.43
N PHE A 65 -6.11 -17.94 -10.54
CA PHE A 65 -6.12 -18.15 -9.10
C PHE A 65 -7.47 -18.67 -8.61
N ARG A 66 -8.57 -18.02 -9.05
CA ARG A 66 -9.95 -18.39 -8.69
C ARG A 66 -10.34 -19.78 -9.21
N LEU A 67 -9.81 -20.19 -10.37
CA LEU A 67 -9.99 -21.54 -10.93
C LEU A 67 -9.17 -22.63 -10.22
N ALA A 68 -8.60 -22.35 -9.04
CA ALA A 68 -7.77 -23.27 -8.27
C ALA A 68 -6.56 -23.85 -9.02
N GLN A 69 -6.12 -23.21 -10.10
CA GLN A 69 -4.96 -23.66 -10.87
C GLN A 69 -3.67 -23.44 -10.07
N GLU A 70 -2.63 -24.23 -10.41
CA GLU A 70 -1.29 -23.97 -9.94
C GLU A 70 -0.76 -22.69 -10.59
N LEU A 71 -0.22 -21.80 -9.76
CA LEU A 71 0.34 -20.52 -10.19
C LEU A 71 1.86 -20.54 -10.09
N THR A 72 2.51 -20.05 -11.13
CA THR A 72 3.94 -19.76 -11.16
C THR A 72 4.29 -18.62 -10.19
N GLU A 73 5.59 -18.44 -9.88
CA GLU A 73 6.03 -17.30 -9.07
C GLU A 73 5.61 -15.94 -9.66
N ARG A 74 5.61 -15.84 -11.00
CA ARG A 74 5.22 -14.61 -11.69
C ARG A 74 3.73 -14.34 -11.52
N GLU A 75 2.89 -15.35 -11.68
CA GLU A 75 1.44 -15.21 -11.52
C GLU A 75 1.07 -14.91 -10.06
N TRP A 76 1.74 -15.51 -9.08
CA TRP A 76 1.57 -15.11 -7.69
C TRP A 76 1.87 -13.64 -7.44
N ARG A 77 2.93 -13.10 -8.07
CA ARG A 77 3.20 -11.66 -8.00
C ARG A 77 2.08 -10.84 -8.63
N MET A 78 1.50 -11.30 -9.75
CA MET A 78 0.37 -10.63 -10.40
C MET A 78 -0.86 -10.63 -9.48
N VAL A 79 -1.15 -11.75 -8.81
CA VAL A 79 -2.21 -11.84 -7.78
C VAL A 79 -1.94 -10.84 -6.65
N PHE A 80 -0.70 -10.74 -6.16
CA PHE A 80 -0.36 -9.76 -5.12
C PHE A 80 -0.52 -8.31 -5.55
N TYR A 81 -0.30 -7.98 -6.83
CA TYR A 81 -0.58 -6.64 -7.32
C TYR A 81 -2.08 -6.37 -7.46
N GLY A 82 -2.89 -7.41 -7.72
CA GLY A 82 -4.31 -7.29 -8.05
C GLY A 82 -5.28 -7.61 -6.92
N LEU A 83 -4.87 -7.56 -5.64
CA LEU A 83 -5.78 -7.88 -4.54
C LEU A 83 -6.95 -6.88 -4.43
N ALA A 84 -6.72 -5.64 -4.86
CA ALA A 84 -7.71 -4.58 -4.93
C ALA A 84 -8.28 -4.36 -6.35
N ASP A 85 -7.87 -5.17 -7.34
CA ASP A 85 -8.39 -5.02 -8.71
C ASP A 85 -9.81 -5.58 -8.79
N ASN A 86 -10.68 -4.84 -9.48
CA ASN A 86 -11.99 -5.32 -9.91
C ASN A 86 -11.88 -5.87 -11.35
N ASP A 87 -12.50 -7.02 -11.62
CA ASP A 87 -12.50 -7.66 -12.94
C ASP A 87 -13.76 -7.26 -13.72
N PRO A 88 -13.63 -6.48 -14.81
CA PRO A 88 -14.77 -6.06 -15.62
C PRO A 88 -15.55 -7.22 -16.27
N LEU A 89 -14.92 -8.39 -16.44
CA LEU A 89 -15.59 -9.58 -16.99
C LEU A 89 -16.45 -10.30 -15.96
N TYR A 90 -16.21 -10.08 -14.66
CA TYR A 90 -16.93 -10.70 -13.57
C TYR A 90 -17.31 -9.65 -12.52
N PRO A 91 -18.18 -8.68 -12.86
CA PRO A 91 -18.47 -7.52 -12.02
C PRO A 91 -19.13 -7.87 -10.67
N ASP A 92 -19.79 -9.03 -10.59
CA ASP A 92 -20.44 -9.52 -9.36
C ASP A 92 -19.45 -10.23 -8.42
N GLN A 93 -18.20 -10.45 -8.85
CA GLN A 93 -17.19 -11.03 -7.98
C GLN A 93 -16.58 -9.95 -7.08
N PRO A 94 -16.49 -10.20 -5.77
CA PRO A 94 -15.76 -9.29 -4.89
C PRO A 94 -14.28 -9.26 -5.30
N ILE A 95 -13.62 -8.13 -5.06
CA ILE A 95 -12.16 -8.07 -5.15
C ILE A 95 -11.55 -8.99 -4.09
N LEU A 96 -10.31 -9.45 -4.26
CA LEU A 96 -9.74 -10.43 -3.33
C LEU A 96 -9.62 -9.92 -1.89
N LEU A 97 -9.46 -8.60 -1.67
CA LEU A 97 -9.50 -8.02 -0.32
C LEU A 97 -10.87 -8.08 0.35
N GLU A 98 -11.94 -8.33 -0.38
CA GLU A 98 -13.31 -8.43 0.13
C GLU A 98 -13.87 -9.85 0.01
N ASP A 99 -13.03 -10.80 -0.40
CA ASP A 99 -13.43 -12.16 -0.70
C ASP A 99 -13.02 -13.14 0.41
N ASP A 100 -13.95 -13.46 1.31
CA ASP A 100 -13.75 -14.41 2.41
C ASP A 100 -13.41 -15.83 1.95
N THR A 101 -13.76 -16.19 0.71
CA THR A 101 -13.52 -17.53 0.17
C THR A 101 -12.08 -17.66 -0.32
N PHE A 102 -11.57 -16.65 -1.03
CA PHE A 102 -10.29 -16.73 -1.73
C PHE A 102 -9.14 -16.03 -1.00
N PHE A 103 -9.41 -15.00 -0.19
CA PHE A 103 -8.37 -14.31 0.58
C PHE A 103 -7.58 -15.23 1.52
N PRO A 104 -8.17 -16.22 2.22
CA PRO A 104 -7.42 -17.14 3.09
C PRO A 104 -6.27 -17.88 2.37
N ARG A 105 -6.46 -18.21 1.09
CA ARG A 105 -5.42 -18.85 0.26
C ARG A 105 -4.28 -17.87 -0.07
N VAL A 106 -4.60 -16.60 -0.35
CA VAL A 106 -3.60 -15.53 -0.52
C VAL A 106 -2.83 -15.32 0.78
N ASN A 107 -3.54 -15.17 1.89
CA ASN A 107 -3.00 -14.99 3.23
C ASN A 107 -1.99 -16.09 3.57
N SER A 108 -2.36 -17.35 3.35
CA SER A 108 -1.48 -18.51 3.56
C SER A 108 -0.23 -18.46 2.67
N ALA A 109 -0.38 -18.04 1.41
CA ALA A 109 0.72 -17.93 0.47
C ALA A 109 1.71 -16.79 0.83
N ILE A 110 1.22 -15.70 1.42
CA ILE A 110 2.06 -14.60 1.94
C ILE A 110 2.78 -15.06 3.21
N LYS A 111 2.05 -15.62 4.18
CA LYS A 111 2.62 -16.16 5.43
C LYS A 111 3.75 -17.13 5.17
N LYS A 112 3.52 -18.12 4.30
CA LYS A 112 4.55 -19.10 3.91
C LYS A 112 5.82 -18.42 3.38
N ARG A 113 5.70 -17.37 2.56
CA ARG A 113 6.87 -16.64 2.01
C ARG A 113 7.61 -15.83 3.06
N ILE A 114 6.89 -15.25 4.03
CA ILE A 114 7.48 -14.52 5.16
C ILE A 114 8.22 -15.51 6.07
N GLU A 115 7.56 -16.58 6.51
CA GLU A 115 8.10 -17.60 7.42
C GLU A 115 9.33 -18.30 6.85
N THR A 116 9.29 -18.66 5.56
CA THR A 116 10.43 -19.28 4.86
C THR A 116 11.50 -18.28 4.41
N LYS A 117 11.32 -16.99 4.69
CA LYS A 117 12.23 -15.89 4.28
C LYS A 117 12.47 -15.84 2.76
N THR A 118 11.48 -16.24 1.98
CA THR A 118 11.53 -16.27 0.50
C THR A 118 10.81 -15.09 -0.15
N LEU A 119 10.19 -14.19 0.65
CA LEU A 119 9.52 -12.99 0.13
C LEU A 119 10.52 -12.04 -0.53
N LYS A 120 10.41 -11.86 -1.85
CA LYS A 120 11.28 -10.97 -2.63
C LYS A 120 10.77 -9.53 -2.57
N ARG A 121 11.66 -8.54 -2.74
CA ARG A 121 11.31 -7.10 -2.80
C ARG A 121 10.17 -6.80 -3.77
N ARG A 122 10.15 -7.45 -4.95
CA ARG A 122 9.10 -7.23 -5.96
C ARG A 122 7.74 -7.75 -5.52
N ASP A 123 7.72 -8.82 -4.74
CA ASP A 123 6.47 -9.40 -4.22
C ASP A 123 5.96 -8.55 -3.06
N TRP A 124 6.86 -8.10 -2.17
CA TRP A 124 6.53 -7.11 -1.13
C TRP A 124 5.98 -5.81 -1.72
N ALA A 125 6.61 -5.26 -2.77
CA ALA A 125 6.13 -4.06 -3.45
C ALA A 125 4.76 -4.27 -4.11
N ALA A 126 4.47 -5.49 -4.58
CA ALA A 126 3.15 -5.84 -5.11
C ALA A 126 2.07 -5.75 -4.02
N LEU A 127 2.35 -6.28 -2.82
CA LEU A 127 1.47 -6.17 -1.66
C LEU A 127 1.21 -4.71 -1.27
N CYS A 128 2.26 -3.87 -1.23
CA CYS A 128 2.12 -2.43 -1.01
C CYS A 128 1.20 -1.79 -2.06
N SER A 129 1.39 -2.13 -3.34
CA SER A 129 0.57 -1.59 -4.43
C SER A 129 -0.91 -1.91 -4.23
N SER A 130 -1.25 -3.13 -3.82
CA SER A 130 -2.64 -3.51 -3.53
C SER A 130 -3.20 -2.82 -2.27
N TYR A 131 -2.39 -2.68 -1.23
CA TYR A 131 -2.79 -2.00 0.00
C TYR A 131 -3.20 -0.54 -0.23
N PHE A 132 -2.41 0.19 -1.02
CA PHE A 132 -2.69 1.58 -1.36
C PHE A 132 -3.75 1.75 -2.47
N ALA A 133 -3.93 0.75 -3.33
CA ALA A 133 -4.96 0.78 -4.37
C ALA A 133 -6.38 0.50 -3.83
N TYR A 134 -6.51 -0.04 -2.61
CA TYR A 134 -7.81 -0.35 -2.02
C TYR A 134 -8.61 0.92 -1.72
N GLN A 135 -9.74 1.09 -2.41
CA GLN A 135 -10.61 2.27 -2.28
C GLN A 135 -11.87 1.90 -1.49
N HIS A 136 -11.84 2.15 -0.18
CA HIS A 136 -13.01 2.02 0.70
C HIS A 136 -13.14 3.25 1.60
N GLN A 137 -14.35 3.59 2.04
CA GLN A 137 -14.56 4.78 2.90
C GLN A 137 -13.93 4.62 4.29
N LEU A 138 -13.94 3.40 4.81
CA LEU A 138 -13.32 3.00 6.08
C LEU A 138 -12.54 1.70 5.85
N PRO A 139 -11.31 1.74 5.31
CA PRO A 139 -10.57 0.52 4.98
C PRO A 139 -10.20 -0.31 6.21
N GLU A 140 -10.11 0.33 7.37
CA GLU A 140 -9.84 -0.29 8.67
C GLU A 140 -10.95 -1.23 9.15
N THR A 141 -12.17 -1.10 8.64
CA THR A 141 -13.26 -2.07 8.94
C THR A 141 -13.12 -3.35 8.14
N ASN A 142 -12.29 -3.37 7.09
CA ASN A 142 -12.02 -4.58 6.32
C ASN A 142 -10.94 -5.42 7.03
N PRO A 143 -11.27 -6.65 7.50
CA PRO A 143 -10.33 -7.48 8.23
C PRO A 143 -9.15 -7.96 7.34
N HIS A 144 -9.38 -8.20 6.05
CA HIS A 144 -8.34 -8.64 5.11
C HIS A 144 -7.35 -7.52 4.80
N TRP A 145 -7.82 -6.30 4.67
CA TRP A 145 -6.95 -5.13 4.50
C TRP A 145 -6.07 -4.93 5.74
N CYS A 146 -6.64 -5.08 6.94
CA CYS A 146 -5.88 -5.05 8.19
C CYS A 146 -4.83 -6.18 8.28
N VAL A 147 -5.17 -7.39 7.83
CA VAL A 147 -4.23 -8.52 7.75
C VAL A 147 -3.11 -8.23 6.74
N LEU A 148 -3.44 -7.68 5.57
CA LEU A 148 -2.46 -7.30 4.55
C LEU A 148 -1.47 -6.25 5.09
N ARG A 149 -1.96 -5.26 5.85
CA ARG A 149 -1.12 -4.26 6.53
C ARG A 149 -0.06 -4.93 7.42
N GLY A 150 -0.47 -5.89 8.24
CA GLY A 150 0.43 -6.67 9.09
C GLY A 150 1.47 -7.46 8.29
N HIS A 151 1.06 -8.08 7.18
CA HIS A 151 1.97 -8.79 6.28
C HIS A 151 3.00 -7.88 5.62
N ILE A 152 2.61 -6.65 5.25
CA ILE A 152 3.55 -5.68 4.66
C ILE A 152 4.61 -5.28 5.69
N ALA A 153 4.22 -5.02 6.94
CA ALA A 153 5.15 -4.71 8.02
C ALA A 153 6.13 -5.86 8.28
N GLN A 154 5.62 -7.08 8.46
CA GLN A 154 6.46 -8.27 8.69
C GLN A 154 7.32 -8.61 7.46
N GLY A 155 6.75 -8.50 6.27
CA GLY A 155 7.43 -8.74 5.01
C GLY A 155 8.59 -7.77 4.77
N TYR A 156 8.47 -6.51 5.20
CA TYR A 156 9.57 -5.54 5.11
C TYR A 156 10.80 -6.02 5.90
N LEU A 157 10.61 -6.57 7.10
CA LEU A 157 11.72 -7.11 7.91
C LEU A 157 12.47 -8.24 7.18
N VAL A 158 11.72 -9.12 6.51
CA VAL A 158 12.30 -10.21 5.70
C VAL A 158 13.09 -9.66 4.52
N VAL A 159 12.51 -8.70 3.77
CA VAL A 159 13.18 -8.08 2.62
C VAL A 159 14.43 -7.31 3.05
N LYS A 160 14.35 -6.55 4.15
CA LYS A 160 15.48 -5.80 4.73
C LYS A 160 16.62 -6.74 5.11
N ALA A 161 16.33 -7.86 5.78
CA ALA A 161 17.34 -8.83 6.19
C ALA A 161 18.10 -9.47 5.00
N ALA A 162 17.47 -9.58 3.83
CA ALA A 162 18.11 -10.12 2.62
C ALA A 162 19.05 -9.11 1.92
N ILE A 163 19.03 -7.83 2.30
CA ILE A 163 19.78 -6.77 1.63
C ILE A 163 21.06 -6.44 2.41
N ARG A 164 22.22 -6.62 1.79
CA ARG A 164 23.53 -6.38 2.43
C ARG A 164 23.87 -4.91 2.69
N ARG A 165 23.36 -4.00 1.85
CA ARG A 165 23.66 -2.56 1.91
C ARG A 165 22.36 -1.79 1.89
N GLU A 166 22.16 -0.96 2.90
CA GLU A 166 21.00 -0.09 3.02
C GLU A 166 20.79 0.74 1.74
N LYS A 167 19.52 0.86 1.34
CA LYS A 167 19.07 1.58 0.14
C LYS A 167 18.26 2.80 0.54
N SER A 168 18.19 3.82 -0.32
CA SER A 168 17.44 5.05 -0.01
C SER A 168 15.97 4.76 0.26
N TRP A 169 15.32 3.91 -0.53
CA TRP A 169 13.93 3.49 -0.28
C TRP A 169 13.70 2.87 1.11
N MET A 170 14.69 2.20 1.70
CA MET A 170 14.54 1.58 3.02
C MET A 170 14.39 2.65 4.11
N LYS A 171 15.12 3.76 3.98
CA LYS A 171 15.00 4.92 4.87
C LYS A 171 13.62 5.55 4.77
N THR A 172 13.10 5.65 3.55
CA THR A 172 11.72 6.11 3.32
C THR A 172 10.74 5.19 4.04
N ILE A 173 10.83 3.87 3.85
CA ILE A 173 9.92 2.92 4.52
C ILE A 173 10.05 2.95 6.05
N GLU A 174 11.24 3.12 6.60
CA GLU A 174 11.46 3.23 8.04
C GLU A 174 10.89 4.53 8.62
N PHE A 175 11.00 5.63 7.87
CA PHE A 175 10.39 6.90 8.22
C PHE A 175 8.85 6.79 8.25
N TYR A 176 8.27 6.11 7.27
CA TYR A 176 6.82 5.91 7.13
C TYR A 176 6.32 4.57 7.72
N HIS A 177 7.06 3.95 8.64
CA HIS A 177 6.72 2.60 9.11
C HIS A 177 5.35 2.55 9.83
N ASP A 178 4.92 3.67 10.42
CA ASP A 178 3.64 3.80 11.12
C ASP A 178 2.46 3.54 10.18
N ILE A 179 2.57 3.83 8.88
CA ILE A 179 1.57 3.53 7.83
C ILE A 179 1.18 2.04 7.84
N PHE A 180 2.10 1.16 8.22
CA PHE A 180 1.87 -0.29 8.27
C PHE A 180 1.50 -0.79 9.68
N THR A 181 1.10 0.11 10.59
CA THR A 181 0.67 -0.21 11.96
C THR A 181 -0.82 0.04 12.16
N PRO A 182 -1.44 -0.50 13.23
CA PRO A 182 -2.79 -0.14 13.62
C PRO A 182 -3.02 1.36 13.82
N GLN A 183 -1.99 2.12 14.22
CA GLN A 183 -2.04 3.59 14.34
C GLN A 183 -1.63 4.31 13.05
N ALA A 184 -1.99 3.75 11.89
CA ALA A 184 -1.56 4.25 10.59
C ALA A 184 -1.85 5.75 10.41
N GLY A 185 -0.79 6.53 10.17
CA GLY A 185 -0.89 7.97 9.98
C GLY A 185 -0.88 8.79 11.27
N GLY A 186 -0.87 8.18 12.46
CA GLY A 186 -0.89 8.91 13.73
C GLY A 186 0.43 9.61 14.08
N VAL A 187 1.59 9.06 13.70
CA VAL A 187 2.88 9.74 13.89
C VAL A 187 3.04 10.83 12.83
N ILE A 188 2.66 10.54 11.59
CA ILE A 188 2.75 11.49 10.46
C ILE A 188 1.76 12.64 10.60
N SER A 189 0.52 12.39 11.04
CA SER A 189 -0.46 13.43 11.34
C SER A 189 0.09 14.40 12.38
N ARG A 190 0.69 13.87 13.46
CA ARG A 190 1.35 14.72 14.47
C ARG A 190 2.55 15.49 13.91
N GLN A 191 3.37 14.90 13.05
CA GLN A 191 4.50 15.58 12.43
C GLN A 191 4.08 16.65 11.40
N LEU A 192 3.03 16.39 10.62
CA LEU A 192 2.45 17.32 9.65
C LEU A 192 1.72 18.47 10.35
N LEU A 193 0.96 18.19 11.42
CA LEU A 193 0.23 19.18 12.22
C LEU A 193 1.16 20.01 13.11
N ALA A 194 2.29 19.44 13.57
CA ALA A 194 3.30 20.18 14.33
C ALA A 194 4.05 21.23 13.48
N GLY A 195 3.75 21.33 12.17
CA GLY A 195 4.40 22.30 11.28
C GLY A 195 5.92 22.13 11.26
N GLU A 196 6.43 20.93 11.56
CA GLU A 196 7.86 20.73 11.69
C GLU A 196 8.49 20.72 10.32
N ASN A 197 9.33 21.73 10.13
CA ASN A 197 10.46 21.81 9.22
C ASN A 197 11.45 20.63 9.39
N ASN A 198 10.99 19.38 9.49
CA ASN A 198 11.80 18.18 9.26
C ASN A 198 11.90 17.90 7.75
N SER A 199 12.12 18.98 7.00
CA SER A 199 12.76 18.88 5.70
C SER A 199 14.06 18.11 5.91
N LEU A 200 14.25 17.08 5.12
CA LEU A 200 15.52 16.37 4.97
C LEU A 200 16.70 17.28 4.55
N SER A 201 16.53 18.60 4.47
CA SER A 201 17.61 19.59 4.35
C SER A 201 18.65 19.46 5.47
N SER A 202 18.27 18.94 6.64
CA SER A 202 19.21 18.62 7.73
C SER A 202 20.00 17.32 7.52
N LEU A 203 19.49 16.37 6.72
CA LEU A 203 20.21 15.14 6.36
C LEU A 203 21.02 15.28 5.06
N GLU A 204 20.66 16.22 4.18
CA GLU A 204 21.48 16.62 3.04
C GLU A 204 22.64 17.55 3.42
N LYS A 205 22.49 18.39 4.47
CA LYS A 205 23.58 19.27 4.94
C LYS A 205 24.81 18.55 5.48
N ASN A 206 24.68 17.30 5.95
CA ASN A 206 25.82 16.52 6.43
C ASN A 206 26.59 15.80 5.30
N ARG A 207 26.23 16.04 4.03
CA ARG A 207 26.93 15.49 2.86
C ARG A 207 27.67 16.53 2.01
N ALA A 208 27.68 17.78 2.45
CA ALA A 208 28.44 18.85 1.84
C ALA A 208 29.32 19.55 2.89
N ASN A 209 30.44 18.92 3.24
CA ASN A 209 31.65 19.65 3.59
C ASN A 209 32.84 18.88 2.98
N PRO A 210 33.67 19.54 2.16
CA PRO A 210 34.91 18.95 1.63
C PRO A 210 35.94 18.68 2.73
#